data_AF-A0A7M7QGN1-F1
#
_entry.id   AF-A0A7M7QGN1-F1
#
_cell.length_a   1.000
_cell.length_b   1.000
_cell.length_c   1.000
_cell.angle_alpha   90.00
_cell.angle_beta   90.00
_cell.angle_gamma   90.00
#
_symmetry.space_group_name_H-M   'P 1'
#
loop_
_entity.id
_entity.type
_entity.pdbx_description
1 polymer ?
#
loop_
_entity_poly.entity_id
_entity_poly.type
_entity_poly.pdbx_seq_one_letter_code
_entity_poly.pdbx_strand_id
1 'polypeptide(L)'
;MSLYLFHKNADTVHVNYALSIGSVKEETSYTFKGMIGRGWTRFIKRDEAFKSCQPNGTLIINCEIHAISNVVESSGSNVDQCSTRDETLRSKISDDFLTLLENEKFSDITIKLGYHEIGAHKIILAARSPVLASSIMENSSVSNNGNSSFIEIKNVKLTVFKKLLQYIYTDKLDGVHSNMAKDLLAAAIEYDIKGLKARCEEILCSGQ
;
A
#
# COMPACT_ATOMS: atom_id res chain seq x y z
N MET A 1 26.22 -1.09 39.43
CA MET A 1 24.83 -1.42 39.02
C MET A 1 24.90 -1.95 37.61
N SER A 2 24.13 -2.99 37.32
CA SER A 2 24.05 -3.59 35.98
C SER A 2 22.80 -3.09 35.28
N LEU A 3 22.85 -2.93 33.95
CA LEU A 3 21.72 -2.49 33.16
C LEU A 3 21.66 -3.24 31.84
N TYR A 4 20.49 -3.75 31.48
CA TYR A 4 20.27 -4.62 30.32
C TYR A 4 18.99 -4.26 29.58
N LEU A 5 19.03 -4.40 28.26
CA LEU A 5 17.87 -4.40 27.37
C LEU A 5 17.47 -5.85 27.08
N PHE A 6 16.18 -6.14 27.13
CA PHE A 6 15.61 -7.46 26.84
C PHE A 6 14.61 -7.37 25.70
N HIS A 7 14.78 -8.23 24.71
CA HIS A 7 13.75 -8.51 23.72
C HIS A 7 12.80 -9.58 24.28
N LYS A 8 11.49 -9.31 24.28
CA LYS A 8 10.50 -10.21 24.91
C LYS A 8 9.95 -11.27 23.96
N ASN A 9 10.13 -11.09 22.66
CA ASN A 9 9.55 -11.95 21.64
C ASN A 9 10.58 -12.96 21.12
N ALA A 10 10.09 -14.01 20.44
CA ALA A 10 10.93 -15.08 19.89
C ALA A 10 11.56 -14.73 18.54
N ASP A 11 11.18 -13.61 17.93
CA ASP A 11 11.72 -13.13 16.67
C ASP A 11 13.14 -12.57 16.82
N THR A 12 13.78 -12.38 15.66
CA THR A 12 15.12 -11.82 15.58
C THR A 12 15.04 -10.36 15.19
N VAL A 13 15.57 -9.48 16.02
CA VAL A 13 15.60 -8.03 15.74
C VAL A 13 17.02 -7.50 15.89
N HIS A 14 17.47 -6.73 14.90
CA HIS A 14 18.72 -6.00 14.95
C HIS A 14 18.44 -4.54 15.30
N VAL A 15 19.04 -4.07 16.39
CA VAL A 15 18.84 -2.71 16.88
C VAL A 15 20.17 -2.08 17.27
N ASN A 16 20.29 -0.78 17.03
CA ASN A 16 21.20 0.05 17.78
C ASN A 16 20.43 0.59 18.98
N TYR A 17 21.02 0.55 20.17
CA TYR A 17 20.39 1.12 21.34
C TYR A 17 21.40 1.79 22.25
N ALA A 18 20.93 2.83 22.95
CA ALA A 18 21.70 3.51 23.97
C ALA A 18 20.93 3.50 25.30
N LEU A 19 21.65 3.25 26.40
CA LEU A 19 21.14 3.32 27.75
C LEU A 19 21.86 4.45 28.50
N SER A 20 21.13 5.28 29.24
CA SER A 20 21.73 6.35 30.03
C SER A 20 21.10 6.55 31.40
N ILE A 21 21.95 6.91 32.37
CA ILE A 21 21.58 7.32 33.73
C ILE A 21 22.44 8.53 34.08
N GLY A 22 21.82 9.69 34.32
CA GLY A 22 22.55 10.94 34.58
C GLY A 22 23.48 11.29 33.42
N SER A 23 24.77 11.49 33.72
CA SER A 23 25.81 11.77 32.71
C SER A 23 26.43 10.53 32.07
N VAL A 24 26.09 9.32 32.52
CA VAL A 24 26.62 8.06 31.97
C VAL A 24 25.72 7.59 30.84
N LYS A 25 26.29 7.40 29.65
CA LYS A 25 25.62 6.89 28.46
C LYS A 25 26.50 5.83 27.81
N GLU A 26 25.90 4.70 27.46
CA GLU A 26 26.54 3.64 26.68
C GLU A 26 25.65 3.29 25.50
N GLU A 27 26.27 3.01 24.36
CA GLU A 27 25.59 2.66 23.11
C GLU A 27 26.17 1.39 22.50
N THR A 28 25.34 0.60 21.82
CA THR A 28 25.78 -0.61 21.15
C THR A 28 24.81 -1.04 20.06
N SER A 29 25.29 -1.95 19.20
CA SER A 29 24.50 -2.62 18.18
C SER A 29 24.41 -4.11 18.52
N TYR A 30 23.20 -4.66 18.51
CA TYR A 30 23.00 -6.07 18.84
C TYR A 30 21.82 -6.69 18.07
N THR A 31 22.00 -7.95 17.69
CA THR A 31 20.94 -8.78 17.15
C THR A 31 20.38 -9.66 18.26
N PHE A 32 19.20 -9.31 18.75
CA PHE A 32 18.46 -10.13 19.69
C PHE A 32 17.88 -11.34 18.95
N LYS A 33 18.21 -12.55 19.42
CA LYS A 33 17.65 -13.81 18.93
C LYS A 33 16.88 -14.45 20.08
N GLY A 34 15.57 -14.18 20.15
CA GLY A 34 14.75 -14.59 21.28
C GLY A 34 15.03 -13.81 22.57
N MET A 35 14.74 -14.43 23.72
CA MET A 35 14.61 -13.75 25.02
C MET A 35 15.93 -13.48 25.78
N ILE A 36 17.05 -13.34 25.07
CA ILE A 36 18.36 -13.10 25.69
C ILE A 36 18.58 -11.60 25.84
N GLY A 37 18.77 -11.14 27.08
CA GLY A 37 19.10 -9.74 27.36
C GLY A 37 20.56 -9.40 27.07
N ARG A 38 20.80 -8.16 26.64
CA ARG A 38 22.13 -7.61 26.38
C ARG A 38 22.31 -6.25 27.06
N GLY A 39 23.50 -6.01 27.59
CA GLY A 39 23.81 -4.76 28.30
C GLY A 39 25.12 -4.87 29.07
N TRP A 40 25.25 -4.06 30.12
CA TRP A 40 26.49 -3.85 30.85
C TRP A 40 26.37 -4.36 32.29
N THR A 41 27.25 -5.29 32.66
CA THR A 41 27.36 -5.83 34.03
C THR A 41 27.86 -4.79 35.03
N ARG A 42 28.55 -3.74 34.56
CA ARG A 42 29.07 -2.63 35.36
C ARG A 42 28.76 -1.30 34.67
N PHE A 43 27.47 -1.01 34.49
CA PHE A 43 27.00 0.20 33.80
C PHE A 43 27.35 1.49 34.55
N ILE A 44 27.00 1.57 35.83
CA ILE A 44 27.28 2.76 36.67
C ILE A 44 27.63 2.36 38.10
N LYS A 45 28.51 3.12 38.76
CA LYS A 45 28.80 2.94 40.19
C LYS A 45 27.61 3.42 41.03
N ARG A 46 27.43 2.84 42.21
CA ARG A 46 26.32 3.16 43.11
C ARG A 46 26.30 4.66 43.47
N ASP A 47 27.44 5.22 43.85
CA ASP A 47 27.53 6.62 44.29
C ASP A 47 27.21 7.61 43.16
N GLU A 48 27.61 7.29 41.93
CA GLU A 48 27.30 8.10 40.74
C GLU A 48 25.81 8.01 40.37
N ALA A 49 25.19 6.83 40.52
CA ALA A 49 23.75 6.67 40.34
C ALA A 49 22.97 7.47 41.39
N PHE A 50 23.40 7.46 42.66
CA PHE A 50 22.79 8.27 43.72
C PHE A 50 22.88 9.77 43.46
N LYS A 51 24.02 10.26 42.95
CA LYS A 51 24.17 11.66 42.53
C LYS A 51 23.25 12.04 41.37
N SER A 52 22.80 11.05 40.60
CA SER A 52 21.90 11.24 39.46
C SER A 52 20.42 11.17 39.85
N CYS A 53 20.10 10.90 41.12
CA CYS A 53 18.72 10.89 41.60
C CYS A 53 18.14 12.31 41.67
N GLN A 54 16.87 12.44 41.35
CA GLN A 54 16.10 13.66 41.58
C GLN A 54 15.90 13.90 43.09
N PRO A 55 15.57 15.13 43.52
CA PRO A 55 15.34 15.46 44.93
C PRO A 55 14.27 14.60 45.64
N ASN A 56 13.33 14.03 44.88
CA ASN A 56 12.30 13.12 45.38
C ASN A 56 12.75 11.64 45.48
N GLY A 57 14.02 11.36 45.18
CA GLY A 57 14.59 10.00 45.19
C GLY A 57 14.41 9.21 43.89
N THR A 58 13.83 9.79 42.83
CA THR A 58 13.62 9.10 41.54
C THR A 58 14.92 9.02 40.74
N LEU A 59 15.22 7.82 40.21
CA LEU A 59 16.29 7.60 39.24
C LEU A 59 15.68 7.40 37.85
N ILE A 60 16.08 8.23 36.88
CA ILE A 60 15.63 8.10 35.49
C ILE A 60 16.65 7.27 34.70
N ILE A 61 16.14 6.27 33.98
CA ILE A 61 16.89 5.46 33.04
C ILE A 61 16.32 5.75 31.65
N ASN A 62 17.12 6.32 30.76
CA ASN A 62 16.70 6.53 29.38
C ASN A 62 17.16 5.35 28.52
N CYS A 63 16.30 4.95 27.60
CA CYS A 63 16.59 3.94 26.59
C CYS A 63 16.19 4.50 25.22
N GLU A 64 17.19 4.69 24.35
CA GLU A 64 17.01 5.07 22.95
C GLU A 64 17.19 3.81 22.11
N ILE A 65 16.24 3.51 21.21
CA ILE A 65 16.29 2.32 20.35
C ILE A 65 16.09 2.78 18.90
N HIS A 66 17.04 2.42 18.04
CA HIS A 66 16.99 2.62 16.60
C HIS A 66 16.92 1.24 15.93
N ALA A 67 15.73 0.88 15.47
CA ALA A 67 15.54 -0.35 14.70
C ALA A 67 16.21 -0.19 13.32
N ILE A 68 17.07 -1.14 12.96
CA ILE A 68 17.66 -1.18 11.63
C ILE A 68 16.76 -2.08 10.78
N SER A 69 15.94 -1.47 9.94
CA SER A 69 15.28 -2.18 8.84
C SER A 69 16.27 -2.31 7.69
N ASN A 70 16.59 -3.53 7.28
CA ASN A 70 17.21 -3.76 5.97
C ASN A 70 16.16 -3.41 4.91
N VAL A 71 16.10 -2.15 4.51
CA VAL A 71 15.39 -1.77 3.31
C VAL A 71 16.23 -2.32 2.17
N VAL A 72 15.81 -3.44 1.61
CA VAL A 72 16.26 -3.79 0.27
C VAL A 72 15.62 -2.72 -0.61
N GLU A 73 16.36 -1.65 -0.87
CA GLU A 73 16.02 -0.74 -1.95
C GLU A 73 16.08 -1.58 -3.21
N SER A 74 14.92 -2.08 -3.62
CA SER A 74 14.74 -2.57 -4.97
C SER A 74 14.86 -1.34 -5.84
N SER A 75 16.11 -0.97 -6.18
CA SER A 75 16.40 -0.03 -7.24
C SER A 75 15.84 -0.66 -8.51
N GLY A 76 14.56 -0.43 -8.79
CA GLY A 76 14.08 -0.40 -10.16
C GLY A 76 15.06 0.53 -10.86
N SER A 77 15.78 0.00 -11.84
CA SER A 77 16.87 0.67 -12.54
C SER A 77 16.61 2.17 -12.62
N ASN A 78 17.38 2.95 -11.84
CA ASN A 78 17.52 4.37 -12.08
C ASN A 78 18.05 4.47 -13.49
N VAL A 79 17.17 4.81 -14.43
CA VAL A 79 17.57 5.26 -15.75
C VAL A 79 18.40 6.50 -15.47
N ASP A 80 19.72 6.37 -15.65
CA ASP A 80 20.68 7.44 -15.53
C ASP A 80 20.11 8.72 -16.15
N GLN A 81 20.13 9.80 -15.37
CA GLN A 81 19.97 11.15 -15.88
C GLN A 81 21.19 11.50 -16.74
N CYS A 82 21.20 10.99 -17.96
CA CYS A 82 21.80 11.68 -19.07
C CYS A 82 20.73 12.60 -19.65
N SER A 83 20.92 13.90 -19.41
CA SER A 83 20.15 15.00 -19.97
C SER A 83 19.82 14.78 -21.45
N THR A 84 18.54 15.04 -21.78
CA THR A 84 17.93 15.03 -23.13
C THR A 84 17.77 13.68 -23.83
N ARG A 85 16.92 12.78 -23.30
CA ARG A 85 16.24 11.74 -24.10
C ARG A 85 14.75 11.66 -23.74
N ASP A 86 14.01 12.55 -24.36
CA ASP A 86 12.66 12.39 -24.90
C ASP A 86 11.54 11.87 -23.95
N GLU A 87 10.66 12.77 -23.51
CA GLU A 87 9.35 12.42 -22.93
C GLU A 87 8.53 11.47 -23.83
N THR A 88 8.89 11.36 -25.10
CA THR A 88 8.27 10.45 -26.08
C THR A 88 8.55 8.96 -25.82
N LEU A 89 9.53 8.59 -25.00
CA LEU A 89 9.86 7.19 -24.70
C LEU A 89 9.04 6.57 -23.57
N ARG A 90 8.20 7.34 -22.86
CA ARG A 90 7.25 6.77 -21.90
C ARG A 90 6.14 6.05 -22.66
N SER A 91 5.89 4.79 -22.30
CA SER A 91 4.76 4.02 -22.84
C SER A 91 3.45 4.77 -22.64
N LYS A 92 2.77 5.11 -23.74
CA LYS A 92 1.48 5.81 -23.76
C LYS A 92 0.28 4.88 -23.71
N ILE A 93 0.51 3.57 -23.58
CA ILE A 93 -0.56 2.55 -23.67
C ILE A 93 -1.72 2.82 -22.70
N SER A 94 -1.42 3.28 -21.49
CA SER A 94 -2.42 3.65 -20.48
C SER A 94 -3.29 4.83 -20.94
N ASP A 95 -2.68 5.82 -21.58
CA ASP A 95 -3.38 7.01 -22.10
C ASP A 95 -4.16 6.68 -23.38
N ASP A 96 -3.63 5.79 -24.22
CA ASP A 96 -4.31 5.27 -25.42
C ASP A 96 -5.57 4.48 -25.01
N PHE A 97 -5.47 3.62 -23.99
CA PHE A 97 -6.62 2.90 -23.44
C PHE A 97 -7.63 3.83 -22.76
N LEU A 98 -7.16 4.86 -22.05
CA LEU A 98 -8.06 5.88 -21.51
C LEU A 98 -8.85 6.57 -22.64
N THR A 99 -8.17 6.91 -23.74
CA THR A 99 -8.80 7.53 -24.91
C THR A 99 -9.86 6.61 -25.52
N LEU A 100 -9.61 5.29 -25.59
CA LEU A 100 -10.62 4.31 -26.04
C LEU A 100 -11.84 4.26 -25.11
N LEU A 101 -11.63 4.36 -23.80
CA LEU A 101 -12.74 4.41 -22.85
C LEU A 101 -13.55 5.71 -23.00
N GLU A 102 -12.90 6.86 -23.14
CA GLU A 102 -13.57 8.17 -23.18
C GLU A 102 -14.36 8.41 -24.48
N ASN A 103 -13.87 7.90 -25.61
CA ASN A 103 -14.54 8.06 -26.91
C ASN A 103 -15.45 6.88 -27.27
N GLU A 104 -15.43 5.81 -26.46
CA GLU A 104 -16.21 4.58 -26.61
C GLU A 104 -16.09 3.90 -28.00
N LYS A 105 -15.04 4.19 -28.77
CA LYS A 105 -14.83 3.63 -30.11
C LYS A 105 -14.53 2.14 -30.02
N PHE A 106 -15.18 1.36 -30.88
CA PHE A 106 -15.08 -0.10 -30.94
C PHE A 106 -15.61 -0.81 -29.70
N SER A 107 -16.46 -0.13 -28.91
CA SER A 107 -17.18 -0.77 -27.82
C SER A 107 -18.07 -1.90 -28.35
N ASP A 108 -17.93 -3.08 -27.75
CA ASP A 108 -18.66 -4.30 -28.08
C ASP A 108 -19.58 -4.76 -26.93
N ILE A 109 -19.62 -3.98 -25.84
CA ILE A 109 -20.53 -4.15 -24.71
C ILE A 109 -20.96 -2.82 -24.10
N THR A 110 -22.18 -2.77 -23.59
CA THR A 110 -22.71 -1.63 -22.81
C THR A 110 -22.75 -1.97 -21.33
N ILE A 111 -22.18 -1.12 -20.49
CA ILE A 111 -22.34 -1.21 -19.03
C ILE A 111 -23.53 -0.34 -18.62
N LYS A 112 -24.52 -0.95 -17.96
CA LYS A 112 -25.70 -0.26 -17.44
C LYS A 112 -25.57 -0.06 -15.94
N LEU A 113 -25.66 1.19 -15.50
CA LEU A 113 -25.64 1.58 -14.09
C LEU A 113 -26.83 2.49 -13.79
N GLY A 114 -27.97 1.89 -13.45
CA GLY A 114 -29.25 2.60 -13.36
C GLY A 114 -29.65 3.16 -14.72
N TYR A 115 -29.78 4.49 -14.80
CA TYR A 115 -30.11 5.20 -16.05
C TYR A 115 -28.89 5.60 -16.89
N HIS A 116 -27.69 5.24 -16.44
CA HIS A 116 -26.45 5.54 -17.16
C HIS A 116 -26.02 4.34 -17.97
N GLU A 117 -25.62 4.60 -19.22
CA GLU A 117 -25.04 3.62 -20.12
C GLU A 117 -23.63 4.08 -20.51
N ILE A 118 -22.68 3.16 -20.54
CA ILE A 118 -21.28 3.42 -20.89
C ILE A 118 -20.82 2.32 -21.87
N GLY A 119 -20.35 2.70 -23.06
CA GLY A 119 -19.68 1.79 -23.98
C GLY A 119 -18.34 1.30 -23.43
N ALA A 120 -18.07 0.01 -23.55
CA ALA A 120 -16.82 -0.60 -23.10
C ALA A 120 -16.39 -1.77 -23.99
N HIS A 121 -15.23 -2.34 -23.65
CA HIS A 121 -14.57 -3.40 -24.42
C HIS A 121 -14.51 -4.69 -23.62
N LYS A 122 -15.18 -5.74 -24.08
CA LYS A 122 -15.25 -7.06 -23.42
C LYS A 122 -13.88 -7.60 -23.07
N ILE A 123 -12.93 -7.52 -24.00
CA ILE A 123 -11.59 -8.07 -23.82
C ILE A 123 -10.84 -7.40 -22.67
N ILE A 124 -10.97 -6.09 -22.50
CA ILE A 124 -10.31 -5.33 -21.44
C ILE A 124 -10.97 -5.65 -20.10
N LEU A 125 -12.31 -5.63 -20.03
CA LEU A 125 -13.05 -5.95 -18.81
C LEU A 125 -12.75 -7.38 -18.34
N ALA A 126 -12.81 -8.36 -19.24
CA ALA A 126 -12.60 -9.76 -18.92
C ALA A 126 -11.15 -10.07 -18.51
N ALA A 127 -10.17 -9.42 -19.12
CA ALA A 127 -8.76 -9.60 -18.76
C ALA A 127 -8.42 -9.02 -17.38
N ARG A 128 -9.18 -8.01 -16.93
CA ARG A 128 -8.85 -7.23 -15.72
C ARG A 128 -9.73 -7.57 -14.52
N SER A 129 -10.84 -8.26 -14.73
CA SER A 129 -11.74 -8.73 -13.68
C SER A 129 -12.34 -10.09 -14.05
N PRO A 130 -12.01 -11.16 -13.30
CA PRO A 130 -12.63 -12.47 -13.49
C PRO A 130 -14.16 -12.43 -13.31
N VAL A 131 -14.65 -11.60 -12.39
CA VAL A 131 -16.09 -11.43 -12.14
C VAL A 131 -16.78 -10.81 -13.35
N LEU A 132 -16.20 -9.75 -13.94
CA LEU A 132 -16.74 -9.17 -15.17
C LEU A 132 -16.64 -10.15 -16.34
N ALA A 133 -15.57 -10.94 -16.44
CA ALA A 133 -15.44 -11.98 -17.45
C ALA A 133 -16.61 -12.98 -17.37
N SER A 134 -16.92 -13.49 -16.17
CA SER A 134 -18.04 -14.38 -15.94
C SER A 134 -19.38 -13.73 -16.32
N SER A 135 -19.64 -12.49 -15.89
CA SER A 135 -20.86 -11.75 -16.23
C SER A 135 -21.03 -11.52 -17.74
N ILE A 136 -19.94 -11.30 -18.47
CA ILE A 136 -19.95 -11.13 -19.93
C ILE A 136 -20.26 -12.47 -20.61
N MET A 137 -19.67 -13.57 -20.14
CA MET A 137 -19.91 -14.91 -20.69
C MET A 137 -21.36 -15.35 -20.49
N GLU A 138 -21.92 -15.10 -19.30
CA GLU A 138 -23.32 -15.41 -18.99
C GLU A 138 -24.29 -14.61 -19.86
N ASN A 139 -24.06 -13.30 -20.05
CA ASN A 139 -24.91 -12.52 -20.94
C ASN A 139 -24.75 -12.91 -22.43
N SER A 140 -23.57 -13.33 -22.85
CA SER A 140 -23.31 -13.73 -24.23
C SER A 140 -24.00 -15.05 -24.60
N SER A 141 -24.18 -15.97 -23.65
CA SER A 141 -24.88 -17.24 -23.90
C SER A 141 -26.40 -17.07 -23.98
N VAL A 142 -26.95 -16.05 -23.32
CA VAL A 142 -28.38 -15.72 -23.32
C VAL A 142 -28.77 -14.88 -24.55
N SER A 143 -27.86 -14.07 -25.09
CA SER A 143 -28.12 -13.08 -26.16
C SER A 143 -28.01 -13.61 -27.60
N ASN A 144 -28.39 -14.87 -27.87
CA ASN A 144 -28.45 -15.45 -29.22
C ASN A 144 -29.50 -14.79 -30.16
N ASN A 145 -30.22 -13.75 -29.70
CA ASN A 145 -31.37 -13.14 -30.38
C ASN A 145 -31.10 -11.73 -30.97
N GLY A 146 -29.84 -11.33 -31.18
CA GLY A 146 -29.52 -10.08 -31.88
C GLY A 146 -29.68 -8.79 -31.03
N ASN A 147 -29.84 -8.92 -29.72
CA ASN A 147 -29.83 -7.77 -28.81
C ASN A 147 -28.40 -7.26 -28.55
N SER A 148 -28.25 -5.96 -28.29
CA SER A 148 -26.96 -5.38 -27.88
C SER A 148 -26.47 -6.03 -26.58
N SER A 149 -25.21 -6.45 -26.56
CA SER A 149 -24.60 -7.09 -25.39
C SER A 149 -24.42 -6.06 -24.27
N PHE A 150 -24.92 -6.36 -23.07
CA PHE A 150 -24.76 -5.48 -21.91
C PHE A 150 -24.48 -6.26 -20.62
N ILE A 151 -23.94 -5.56 -19.62
CA ILE A 151 -23.89 -6.01 -18.22
C ILE A 151 -24.53 -4.96 -17.33
N GLU A 152 -25.30 -5.39 -16.34
CA GLU A 152 -25.91 -4.51 -15.35
C GLU A 152 -25.06 -4.47 -14.08
N ILE A 153 -24.71 -3.27 -13.65
CA ILE A 153 -23.96 -3.03 -12.43
C ILE A 153 -24.92 -2.50 -11.36
N LYS A 154 -24.89 -3.10 -10.18
CA LYS A 154 -25.74 -2.76 -9.04
C LYS A 154 -24.86 -2.35 -7.86
N ASN A 155 -25.43 -1.58 -6.94
CA ASN A 155 -24.83 -1.25 -5.64
C ASN A 155 -23.49 -0.47 -5.65
N VAL A 156 -23.08 0.08 -6.80
CA VAL A 156 -21.90 0.96 -6.90
C VAL A 156 -22.33 2.35 -7.38
N LYS A 157 -21.86 3.40 -6.69
CA LYS A 157 -22.10 4.79 -7.11
C LYS A 157 -21.43 5.07 -8.46
N LEU A 158 -22.09 5.83 -9.34
CA LEU A 158 -21.55 6.17 -10.66
C LEU A 158 -20.13 6.72 -10.63
N THR A 159 -19.84 7.63 -9.69
CA THR A 159 -18.53 8.25 -9.56
C THR A 159 -17.44 7.24 -9.19
N VAL A 160 -17.75 6.29 -8.32
CA VAL A 160 -16.86 5.21 -7.90
C VAL A 160 -16.65 4.22 -9.05
N PHE A 161 -17.74 3.85 -9.74
CA PHE A 161 -17.65 2.93 -10.87
C PHE A 161 -16.85 3.52 -12.04
N LYS A 162 -17.00 4.82 -12.35
CA LYS A 162 -16.16 5.50 -13.34
C LYS A 162 -14.68 5.44 -12.99
N LYS A 163 -14.32 5.60 -11.70
CA LYS A 163 -12.94 5.47 -11.25
C LYS A 163 -12.42 4.03 -11.30
N LEU A 164 -13.25 3.05 -10.95
CA LEU A 164 -12.93 1.64 -11.14
C LEU A 164 -12.67 1.32 -12.61
N LEU A 165 -13.51 1.82 -13.51
CA LEU A 165 -13.38 1.63 -14.95
C LEU A 165 -12.12 2.32 -15.50
N GLN A 166 -11.82 3.54 -15.06
CA GLN A 166 -10.56 4.21 -15.38
C GLN A 166 -9.37 3.33 -14.96
N TYR A 167 -9.37 2.78 -13.74
CA TYR A 167 -8.30 1.90 -13.27
C TYR A 167 -8.19 0.61 -14.10
N ILE A 168 -9.31 0.01 -14.50
CA ILE A 168 -9.32 -1.17 -15.37
C ILE A 168 -8.52 -0.93 -16.66
N TYR A 169 -8.71 0.24 -17.29
CA TYR A 169 -8.07 0.59 -18.56
C TYR A 169 -6.64 1.11 -18.40
N THR A 170 -6.32 1.76 -17.27
CA THR A 170 -5.11 2.59 -17.17
C THR A 170 -4.12 2.13 -16.10
N ASP A 171 -4.57 1.34 -15.12
CA ASP A 171 -3.85 1.01 -13.87
C ASP A 171 -3.49 2.25 -13.02
N LYS A 172 -4.09 3.42 -13.33
CA LYS A 172 -3.89 4.70 -12.62
C LYS A 172 -5.02 4.98 -11.65
N LEU A 173 -4.70 5.65 -10.55
CA LEU A 173 -5.65 5.96 -9.48
C LEU A 173 -5.53 7.42 -9.01
N ASP A 174 -5.56 8.35 -9.97
CA ASP A 174 -5.37 9.77 -9.70
C ASP A 174 -6.62 10.42 -9.09
N GLY A 175 -6.40 11.31 -8.11
CA GLY A 175 -7.44 12.12 -7.48
C GLY A 175 -8.39 11.35 -6.56
N VAL A 176 -7.95 10.22 -5.98
CA VAL A 176 -8.75 9.42 -5.05
C VAL A 176 -8.43 9.82 -3.61
N HIS A 177 -9.43 10.35 -2.91
CA HIS A 177 -9.36 10.69 -1.48
C HIS A 177 -9.88 9.53 -0.61
N SER A 178 -9.57 9.54 0.70
CA SER A 178 -9.91 8.47 1.65
C SER A 178 -11.36 7.97 1.60
N ASN A 179 -12.35 8.87 1.50
CA ASN A 179 -13.76 8.47 1.41
C ASN A 179 -14.07 7.70 0.12
N MET A 180 -13.51 8.12 -1.01
CA MET A 180 -13.68 7.40 -2.28
C MET A 180 -12.88 6.09 -2.28
N ALA A 181 -11.71 6.07 -1.65
CA ALA A 181 -10.89 4.86 -1.52
C ALA A 181 -11.63 3.74 -0.76
N LYS A 182 -12.45 4.07 0.25
CA LYS A 182 -13.30 3.08 0.94
C LYS A 182 -14.33 2.45 0.01
N ASP A 183 -15.10 3.28 -0.70
CA ASP A 183 -16.12 2.80 -1.63
C ASP A 183 -15.48 2.02 -2.79
N LEU A 184 -14.30 2.45 -3.25
CA LEU A 184 -13.56 1.80 -4.33
C LEU A 184 -12.91 0.49 -3.90
N LEU A 185 -12.46 0.38 -2.64
CA LEU A 185 -11.99 -0.87 -2.06
C LEU A 185 -13.10 -1.93 -2.05
N ALA A 186 -14.32 -1.54 -1.65
CA ALA A 186 -15.47 -2.44 -1.69
C ALA A 186 -15.75 -2.94 -3.11
N ALA A 187 -15.75 -2.05 -4.10
CA ALA A 187 -15.93 -2.42 -5.50
C ALA A 187 -14.77 -3.29 -6.04
N ALA A 188 -13.53 -3.01 -5.65
CA ALA A 188 -12.37 -3.80 -6.04
C ALA A 188 -12.43 -5.24 -5.53
N ILE A 189 -12.98 -5.45 -4.33
CA ILE A 189 -13.24 -6.77 -3.77
C ILE A 189 -14.39 -7.45 -4.54
N GLU A 190 -15.49 -6.74 -4.79
CA GLU A 190 -16.65 -7.26 -5.51
C GLU A 190 -16.30 -7.74 -6.93
N TYR A 191 -15.44 -7.01 -7.64
CA TYR A 191 -15.01 -7.34 -9.00
C TYR A 191 -13.67 -8.11 -9.07
N ASP A 192 -13.11 -8.55 -7.94
CA ASP A 192 -11.81 -9.25 -7.85
C ASP A 192 -10.66 -8.56 -8.62
N ILE A 193 -10.46 -7.27 -8.36
CA ILE A 193 -9.39 -6.44 -8.96
C ILE A 193 -8.29 -6.24 -7.94
N LYS A 194 -7.38 -7.22 -7.83
CA LYS A 194 -6.35 -7.29 -6.78
C LYS A 194 -5.44 -6.07 -6.70
N GLY A 195 -5.03 -5.52 -7.85
CA GLY A 195 -4.18 -4.32 -7.91
C GLY A 195 -4.88 -3.09 -7.33
N LEU A 196 -6.15 -2.89 -7.69
CA LEU A 196 -6.97 -1.79 -7.17
C LEU A 196 -7.19 -1.91 -5.67
N LYS A 197 -7.45 -3.14 -5.19
CA LYS A 197 -7.59 -3.44 -3.77
C LYS A 197 -6.36 -2.99 -2.98
N ALA A 198 -5.18 -3.41 -3.39
CA ALA A 198 -3.92 -3.06 -2.73
C ALA A 198 -3.66 -1.55 -2.72
N ARG A 199 -3.95 -0.85 -3.83
CA ARG A 199 -3.83 0.61 -3.91
C ARG A 199 -4.80 1.34 -2.97
N CYS A 200 -6.03 0.86 -2.86
CA CYS A 200 -6.99 1.45 -1.92
C CYS A 200 -6.56 1.21 -0.47
N GLU A 201 -6.03 0.03 -0.13
CA GLU A 201 -5.46 -0.25 1.20
C GLU A 201 -4.28 0.67 1.53
N GLU A 202 -3.39 0.92 0.57
CA GLU A 202 -2.27 1.87 0.71
C GLU A 202 -2.76 3.30 1.01
N ILE A 203 -3.75 3.79 0.27
CA ILE A 203 -4.36 5.13 0.49
C ILE A 203 -5.01 5.21 1.88
N LEU A 204 -5.71 4.16 2.30
CA LEU A 204 -6.42 4.16 3.58
C LEU A 204 -5.47 4.02 4.79
N CYS A 205 -4.37 3.29 4.65
CA CYS A 205 -3.36 3.13 5.69
C CYS A 205 -2.43 4.34 5.83
N SER A 206 -2.24 5.12 4.75
CA SER A 206 -1.38 6.31 4.76
C SER A 206 -2.02 7.56 5.40
N GLY A 207 -3.30 7.49 5.78
CA GLY A 207 -3.96 8.51 6.61
C GLY A 207 -4.08 9.90 5.98
N GLN A 208 -4.11 10.00 4.64
CA GLN A 208 -4.43 11.25 3.94
C GLN A 208 -5.93 11.56 3.91
#